data_AF-A0A1V2LQD5-F1
#
_entry.id   AF-A0A1V2LQD5-F1
#
_cell.length_a   1.000
_cell.length_b   1.000
_cell.length_c   1.000
_cell.angle_alpha   90.00
_cell.angle_beta   90.00
_cell.angle_gamma   90.00
#
_symmetry.space_group_name_H-M   'P 1'
#
loop_
_entity.id
_entity.type
_entity.pdbx_description
1 polymer ?
#
loop_
_entity_poly.entity_id
_entity_poly.type
_entity_poly.pdbx_seq_one_letter_code
_entity_poly.pdbx_strand_id
1 'polypeptide(L)'
;MTGVLTKFHKFLSGNRPINTGNFSKVFPSQTTFTSTIDVPTSLVVTPKDEDATTFSIDADRSTDSEITLSVLGNALELMLTKKPKEFNKYLKSSKLEPEADKSAYHYAKIGKFLIRSQLDAFHQNLPGRGTFDIKTRAVCAIRFDLAHTDYYPTNYEIVRTHGLFESFERELFDAARIVMFKYGLQARLGNMDGIFMAFHNIKKFLGFQYLPLSEIDNIYFGDISDEFTRYGENVLVKTGSDYNKKGGTNTDDKSNKAGVSNQEFLSNIVNDIGNHFQTKREALSTYVANKELRFSMKLLENLMDVILKDTGGVPFRMIFKKMKGKKAAGIESREDEIFDDSSPFNEKSSDGRMVVIVNTLTPEELTELQMLSNEKIEKSKILLKNSQDEKMSTTARIKFFSKYASEFKGKFFRLNKQILKNSKSNGGFFGYEINIQHFFNDKPSSDKYPMPSVDILEDKKYKWDIKYSVNKINEEADLVYLFNKFVSNIGYSAFRSSESDANVDVYTDDGYVQIDENASELQNITRAYSARALKRKSLKVKK
;
A
#
# COMPACT_ATOMS: atom_id res chain seq x y z
N MET A 1 -0.59 -12.42 3.67
CA MET A 1 -1.67 -12.47 2.67
C MET A 1 -1.88 -11.14 1.93
N THR A 2 -2.35 -10.06 2.57
CA THR A 2 -2.75 -8.82 1.86
C THR A 2 -1.65 -8.20 0.99
N GLY A 3 -0.38 -8.27 1.38
CA GLY A 3 0.74 -7.80 0.55
C GLY A 3 0.83 -8.52 -0.79
N VAL A 4 0.63 -9.85 -0.83
CA VAL A 4 0.61 -10.63 -2.07
C VAL A 4 -0.63 -10.29 -2.91
N LEU A 5 -1.78 -10.09 -2.28
CA LEU A 5 -2.98 -9.63 -2.98
C LEU A 5 -2.77 -8.23 -3.60
N THR A 6 -2.03 -7.34 -2.95
CA THR A 6 -1.61 -6.06 -3.55
C THR A 6 -0.71 -6.28 -4.78
N LYS A 7 0.21 -7.27 -4.73
CA LYS A 7 1.03 -7.63 -5.90
C LYS A 7 0.17 -8.15 -7.05
N PHE A 8 -0.80 -9.02 -6.77
CA PHE A 8 -1.71 -9.52 -7.78
C PHE A 8 -2.57 -8.41 -8.36
N HIS A 9 -3.11 -7.50 -7.54
CA HIS A 9 -3.82 -6.34 -8.07
C HIS A 9 -2.95 -5.50 -9.02
N LYS A 10 -1.71 -5.16 -8.62
CA LYS A 10 -0.79 -4.42 -9.50
C LYS A 10 -0.46 -5.18 -10.78
N PHE A 11 -0.42 -6.50 -10.72
CA PHE A 11 -0.20 -7.38 -11.87
C PHE A 11 -1.42 -7.38 -12.80
N LEU A 12 -2.62 -7.68 -12.28
CA LEU A 12 -3.89 -7.74 -13.01
C LEU A 12 -4.30 -6.39 -13.62
N SER A 13 -4.16 -5.31 -12.86
CA SER A 13 -4.55 -3.96 -13.31
C SER A 13 -3.54 -3.28 -14.23
N GLY A 14 -2.37 -3.89 -14.49
CA GLY A 14 -1.32 -3.23 -15.26
C GLY A 14 -0.68 -2.02 -14.55
N ASN A 15 -0.71 -1.97 -13.21
CA ASN A 15 -0.37 -0.78 -12.40
C ASN A 15 -1.30 0.41 -12.71
N ARG A 16 -2.60 0.16 -12.81
CA ARG A 16 -3.60 1.20 -12.98
C ARG A 16 -3.43 2.28 -11.89
N PRO A 17 -3.40 3.58 -12.24
CA PRO A 17 -3.39 4.64 -11.25
C PRO A 17 -4.70 4.68 -10.46
N ILE A 18 -4.68 5.30 -9.29
CA ILE A 18 -5.90 5.51 -8.50
C ILE A 18 -6.79 6.53 -9.21
N ASN A 19 -8.10 6.33 -9.11
CA ASN A 19 -9.08 7.32 -9.51
C ASN A 19 -9.01 8.51 -8.54
N THR A 20 -8.71 9.69 -9.09
CA THR A 20 -8.64 10.93 -8.33
C THR A 20 -9.82 11.87 -8.55
N GLY A 21 -10.90 11.41 -9.17
CA GLY A 21 -12.08 12.25 -9.47
C GLY A 21 -12.71 12.90 -8.22
N ASN A 22 -12.52 12.30 -7.05
CA ASN A 22 -13.00 12.82 -5.77
C ASN A 22 -12.04 13.82 -5.11
N PHE A 23 -10.86 14.07 -5.69
CA PHE A 23 -9.89 15.05 -5.21
C PHE A 23 -9.92 16.30 -6.12
N SER A 24 -9.56 17.43 -5.54
CA SER A 24 -9.44 18.73 -6.21
C SER A 24 -8.36 18.70 -7.29
N LYS A 25 -8.60 19.46 -8.36
CA LYS A 25 -7.72 19.55 -9.54
C LYS A 25 -6.27 19.96 -9.24
N VAL A 26 -6.01 20.52 -8.06
CA VAL A 26 -4.71 21.05 -7.64
C VAL A 26 -3.84 19.97 -6.98
N PHE A 27 -4.34 18.74 -6.80
CA PHE A 27 -3.55 17.64 -6.25
C PHE A 27 -2.45 17.17 -7.22
N PRO A 28 -1.32 16.64 -6.70
CA PRO A 28 -0.15 16.32 -7.52
C PRO A 28 -0.47 15.33 -8.65
N SER A 29 0.23 15.46 -9.77
CA SER A 29 0.07 14.65 -10.98
C SER A 29 0.25 13.14 -10.77
N GLN A 30 0.95 12.72 -9.70
CA GLN A 30 1.28 11.32 -9.48
C GLN A 30 0.17 10.58 -8.73
N THR A 31 -0.70 9.94 -9.50
CA THR A 31 -1.83 9.11 -9.06
C THR A 31 -1.46 7.63 -8.87
N THR A 32 -0.18 7.28 -9.02
CA THR A 32 0.29 5.90 -8.86
C THR A 32 0.54 5.55 -7.39
N PHE A 33 0.41 4.27 -7.05
CA PHE A 33 0.91 3.71 -5.79
C PHE A 33 2.35 4.13 -5.50
N THR A 34 2.71 4.30 -4.23
CA THR A 34 4.09 4.59 -3.85
C THR A 34 5.04 3.44 -4.19
N SER A 35 6.29 3.75 -4.50
CA SER A 35 7.32 2.76 -4.90
C SER A 35 7.61 1.70 -3.83
N THR A 36 7.30 1.97 -2.56
CA THR A 36 7.34 1.00 -1.46
C THR A 36 6.45 -0.22 -1.73
N ILE A 37 5.36 -0.05 -2.48
CA ILE A 37 4.46 -1.14 -2.87
C ILE A 37 5.08 -2.02 -3.95
N ASP A 38 6.21 -1.66 -4.57
CA ASP A 38 6.93 -2.48 -5.55
C ASP A 38 8.02 -3.38 -4.96
N VAL A 39 8.36 -3.19 -3.68
CA VAL A 39 9.30 -4.04 -2.92
C VAL A 39 8.78 -5.48 -2.85
N PRO A 40 9.60 -6.52 -3.10
CA PRO A 40 9.12 -7.90 -3.07
C PRO A 40 8.37 -8.24 -1.78
N THR A 41 7.33 -9.06 -1.89
CA THR A 41 6.53 -9.49 -0.73
C THR A 41 6.85 -10.93 -0.42
N SER A 42 7.16 -11.21 0.85
CA SER A 42 7.54 -12.52 1.32
C SER A 42 6.47 -13.13 2.23
N LEU A 43 6.19 -14.42 2.03
CA LEU A 43 5.31 -15.24 2.86
C LEU A 43 6.08 -16.46 3.36
N VAL A 44 5.73 -16.93 4.55
CA VAL A 44 6.22 -18.18 5.12
C VAL A 44 5.04 -19.14 5.26
N VAL A 45 5.24 -20.37 4.80
CA VAL A 45 4.25 -21.44 4.86
C VAL A 45 4.79 -22.52 5.78
N THR A 46 3.96 -22.96 6.73
CA THR A 46 4.37 -23.93 7.74
C THR A 46 3.27 -24.98 7.95
N PRO A 47 3.59 -26.29 7.90
CA PRO A 47 2.64 -27.34 8.27
C PRO A 47 2.20 -27.18 9.73
N LYS A 48 0.95 -27.52 10.02
CA LYS A 48 0.34 -27.46 11.37
C LYS A 48 0.03 -28.82 11.96
N ASP A 49 0.11 -29.85 11.14
CA ASP A 49 -0.07 -31.24 11.52
C ASP A 49 1.12 -32.06 11.04
N GLU A 50 1.32 -33.24 11.63
CA GLU A 50 2.40 -34.16 11.28
C GLU A 50 2.21 -34.71 9.86
N ASP A 51 0.95 -34.85 9.43
CA ASP A 51 0.56 -35.35 8.10
C ASP A 51 0.70 -34.29 6.99
N ALA A 52 1.09 -33.06 7.31
CA ALA A 52 1.22 -31.93 6.38
C ALA A 52 -0.01 -31.73 5.48
N THR A 53 -1.21 -31.81 6.07
CA THR A 53 -2.50 -31.57 5.38
C THR A 53 -3.00 -30.15 5.59
N THR A 54 -2.63 -29.53 6.71
CA THR A 54 -3.03 -28.17 7.09
C THR A 54 -1.79 -27.28 7.19
N PHE A 55 -1.83 -26.11 6.54
CA PHE A 55 -0.72 -25.16 6.55
C PHE A 55 -1.16 -23.79 7.07
N SER A 56 -0.31 -23.11 7.85
CA SER A 56 -0.42 -21.66 8.03
C SER A 56 0.34 -20.92 6.96
N ILE A 57 -0.15 -19.70 6.66
CA ILE A 57 0.49 -18.78 5.74
C ILE A 57 0.64 -17.45 6.46
N ASP A 58 1.87 -17.15 6.83
CA ASP A 58 2.23 -15.99 7.60
C ASP A 58 3.00 -15.01 6.74
N ALA A 59 2.86 -13.72 7.03
CA ALA A 59 3.75 -12.73 6.43
C ALA A 59 5.16 -12.95 6.98
N ASP A 60 6.17 -12.84 6.12
CA ASP A 60 7.54 -12.78 6.58
C ASP A 60 7.81 -11.42 7.21
N ARG A 61 7.98 -11.43 8.53
CA ARG A 61 8.19 -10.23 9.36
C ARG A 61 9.65 -10.00 9.72
N SER A 62 10.59 -10.71 9.09
CA SER A 62 12.04 -10.62 9.39
C SER A 62 12.63 -9.21 9.24
N THR A 63 11.92 -8.32 8.55
CA THR A 63 12.30 -6.91 8.38
C THR A 63 11.38 -5.91 9.07
N ASP A 64 10.26 -6.37 9.64
CA ASP A 64 9.29 -5.51 10.31
C ASP A 64 9.95 -4.80 11.50
N SER A 65 9.70 -3.50 11.62
CA SER A 65 10.11 -2.69 12.76
C SER A 65 8.87 -2.20 13.49
N GLU A 66 8.84 -2.34 14.81
CA GLU A 66 7.84 -1.61 15.59
C GLU A 66 8.26 -0.14 15.66
N ILE A 67 7.38 0.72 15.18
CA ILE A 67 7.52 2.18 15.28
C ILE A 67 6.54 2.70 16.33
N THR A 68 6.82 3.85 16.94
CA THR A 68 5.94 4.53 17.91
C THR A 68 4.48 4.56 17.45
N LEU A 69 4.27 4.73 16.15
CA LEU A 69 2.95 4.77 15.52
C LEU A 69 2.18 3.44 15.59
N SER A 70 2.85 2.29 15.58
CA SER A 70 2.20 0.97 15.67
C SER A 70 1.58 0.76 17.06
N VAL A 71 2.33 1.07 18.12
CA VAL A 71 1.84 1.00 19.52
C VAL A 71 0.70 2.00 19.74
N LEU A 72 0.88 3.22 19.24
CA LEU A 72 -0.14 4.26 19.34
C LEU A 72 -1.43 3.86 18.60
N GLY A 73 -1.33 3.17 17.45
CA GLY A 73 -2.49 2.66 16.72
C GLY A 73 -3.38 1.79 17.58
N ASN A 74 -2.80 0.78 18.26
CA ASN A 74 -3.54 -0.11 19.16
C ASN A 74 -4.18 0.65 20.33
N ALA A 75 -3.45 1.62 20.91
CA ALA A 75 -3.97 2.41 22.03
C ALA A 75 -5.13 3.32 21.60
N LEU A 76 -5.03 3.93 20.41
CA LEU A 76 -6.08 4.80 19.88
C LEU A 76 -7.30 4.01 19.39
N GLU A 77 -7.12 2.81 18.85
CA GLU A 77 -8.22 1.90 18.52
C GLU A 77 -9.01 1.53 19.78
N LEU A 78 -8.31 1.18 20.87
CA LEU A 78 -8.94 0.93 22.17
C LEU A 78 -9.67 2.19 22.70
N MET A 79 -9.08 3.36 22.52
CA MET A 79 -9.70 4.64 22.91
C MET A 79 -11.01 4.90 22.15
N LEU A 80 -11.07 4.52 20.88
CA LEU A 80 -12.25 4.73 20.01
C LEU A 80 -13.34 3.67 20.20
N THR A 81 -13.00 2.50 20.76
CA THR A 81 -13.93 1.37 20.93
C THR A 81 -14.47 1.23 22.36
N LYS A 82 -13.82 1.83 23.36
CA LYS A 82 -14.22 1.73 24.77
C LYS A 82 -14.87 3.01 25.29
N LYS A 83 -15.76 2.87 26.26
CA LYS A 83 -16.29 4.02 27.01
C LYS A 83 -15.14 4.69 27.78
N PRO A 84 -15.17 6.03 27.97
CA PRO A 84 -14.07 6.75 28.64
C PRO A 84 -13.70 6.18 30.02
N LYS A 85 -14.69 5.78 30.81
CA LYS A 85 -14.46 5.17 32.14
C LYS A 85 -13.70 3.84 32.08
N GLU A 86 -13.91 3.06 31.02
CA GLU A 86 -13.21 1.79 30.83
C GLU A 86 -11.83 1.98 30.23
N PHE A 87 -11.72 2.86 29.22
CA PHE A 87 -10.43 3.21 28.64
C PHE A 87 -9.44 3.72 29.70
N ASN A 88 -9.91 4.54 30.65
CA ASN A 88 -9.08 5.04 31.74
C ASN A 88 -8.44 3.94 32.59
N LYS A 89 -9.01 2.72 32.64
CA LYS A 89 -8.41 1.58 33.35
C LYS A 89 -7.13 1.07 32.68
N TYR A 90 -6.99 1.26 31.36
CA TYR A 90 -5.81 0.85 30.59
C TYR A 90 -4.64 1.86 30.69
N LEU A 91 -4.85 3.03 31.28
CA LEU A 91 -3.79 4.01 31.46
C LEU A 91 -2.80 3.54 32.52
N LYS A 92 -1.49 3.78 32.32
CA LYS A 92 -0.44 3.45 33.29
C LYS A 92 -0.65 4.08 34.68
N SER A 93 -1.42 5.17 34.75
CA SER A 93 -1.78 5.86 35.99
C SER A 93 -2.97 5.23 36.72
N SER A 94 -3.67 4.28 36.10
CA SER A 94 -4.80 3.56 36.70
C SER A 94 -4.32 2.60 37.79
N LYS A 95 -5.07 2.53 38.88
CA LYS A 95 -4.94 1.48 39.91
C LYS A 95 -5.89 0.30 39.68
N LEU A 96 -6.79 0.43 38.70
CA LEU A 96 -7.78 -0.58 38.35
C LEU A 96 -7.29 -1.33 37.13
N GLU A 97 -7.31 -2.65 37.20
CA GLU A 97 -7.03 -3.51 36.07
C GLU A 97 -8.20 -3.49 35.07
N PRO A 98 -7.91 -3.39 33.76
CA PRO A 98 -8.93 -3.55 32.74
C PRO A 98 -9.43 -5.00 32.70
N GLU A 99 -10.69 -5.19 32.31
CA GLU A 99 -11.20 -6.52 32.02
C GLU A 99 -10.52 -7.09 30.77
N ALA A 100 -10.38 -8.42 30.71
CA ALA A 100 -9.83 -9.09 29.54
C ALA A 100 -10.73 -8.81 28.33
N ASP A 101 -10.18 -8.11 27.33
CA ASP A 101 -10.93 -7.74 26.14
C ASP A 101 -11.15 -8.98 25.25
N LYS A 102 -12.41 -9.34 25.03
CA LYS A 102 -12.75 -10.46 24.14
C LYS A 102 -12.79 -9.95 22.71
N SER A 103 -11.75 -10.24 21.94
CA SER A 103 -11.72 -9.93 20.51
C SER A 103 -12.81 -10.70 19.75
N ALA A 104 -13.54 -10.01 18.89
CA ALA A 104 -14.47 -10.62 17.96
C ALA A 104 -13.74 -11.03 16.67
N TYR A 105 -14.09 -12.19 16.12
CA TYR A 105 -13.48 -12.74 14.91
C TYR A 105 -14.54 -13.16 13.90
N HIS A 106 -14.28 -12.87 12.63
CA HIS A 106 -14.99 -13.42 11.49
C HIS A 106 -14.10 -14.47 10.80
N TYR A 107 -14.65 -15.65 10.55
CA TYR A 107 -13.98 -16.72 9.81
C TYR A 107 -14.66 -16.88 8.46
N ALA A 108 -13.87 -16.71 7.39
CA ALA A 108 -14.33 -16.83 6.02
C ALA A 108 -13.57 -17.95 5.30
N LYS A 109 -14.28 -18.69 4.44
CA LYS A 109 -13.67 -19.69 3.56
C LYS A 109 -13.68 -19.18 2.12
N ILE A 110 -12.52 -19.20 1.47
CA ILE A 110 -12.37 -18.86 0.04
C ILE A 110 -11.53 -19.96 -0.61
N GLY A 111 -12.18 -20.82 -1.41
CA GLY A 111 -11.53 -22.01 -1.95
C GLY A 111 -11.01 -22.93 -0.84
N LYS A 112 -9.72 -23.27 -0.89
CA LYS A 112 -9.04 -24.04 0.16
C LYS A 112 -8.57 -23.20 1.36
N PHE A 113 -8.65 -21.87 1.30
CA PHE A 113 -8.19 -21.01 2.39
C PHE A 113 -9.27 -20.80 3.45
N LEU A 114 -8.89 -20.97 4.72
CA LEU A 114 -9.61 -20.46 5.88
C LEU A 114 -8.94 -19.16 6.35
N ILE A 115 -9.69 -18.07 6.38
CA ILE A 115 -9.21 -16.74 6.73
C ILE A 115 -9.89 -16.29 8.01
N ARG A 116 -9.10 -15.83 8.98
CA ARG A 116 -9.58 -15.20 10.20
C ARG A 116 -9.33 -13.70 10.12
N SER A 117 -10.39 -12.92 10.33
CA SER A 117 -10.33 -11.45 10.43
C SER A 117 -10.81 -11.01 11.81
N GLN A 118 -10.03 -10.19 12.50
CA GLN A 118 -10.47 -9.52 13.73
C GLN A 118 -11.42 -8.38 13.38
N LEU A 119 -12.47 -8.19 14.19
CA LEU A 119 -13.45 -7.13 14.01
C LEU A 119 -13.27 -6.05 15.07
N ASP A 120 -13.20 -4.79 14.66
CA ASP A 120 -12.94 -3.67 15.56
C ASP A 120 -14.24 -3.06 16.11
N ALA A 121 -15.23 -2.83 15.24
CA ALA A 121 -16.46 -2.14 15.62
C ALA A 121 -17.70 -2.59 14.87
N PHE A 122 -18.87 -2.29 15.44
CA PHE A 122 -20.19 -2.54 14.87
C PHE A 122 -21.10 -1.33 15.09
N HIS A 123 -21.93 -1.02 14.09
CA HIS A 123 -22.98 -0.02 14.21
C HIS A 123 -24.22 -0.42 13.41
N GLN A 124 -25.39 -0.44 14.07
CA GLN A 124 -26.64 -0.94 13.50
C GLN A 124 -27.18 -0.15 12.29
N ASN A 125 -26.78 1.12 12.13
CA ASN A 125 -27.23 1.95 11.00
C ASN A 125 -26.38 1.76 9.73
N LEU A 126 -25.30 0.99 9.80
CA LEU A 126 -24.50 0.67 8.62
C LEU A 126 -25.17 -0.48 7.84
N PRO A 127 -25.02 -0.51 6.50
CA PRO A 127 -25.58 -1.59 5.68
C PRO A 127 -24.94 -2.95 6.01
N GLY A 128 -25.44 -4.01 5.39
CA GLY A 128 -24.81 -5.33 5.46
C GLY A 128 -24.79 -5.91 6.87
N ARG A 129 -23.59 -6.18 7.40
CA ARG A 129 -23.42 -6.74 8.75
C ARG A 129 -23.26 -5.68 9.82
N GLY A 130 -23.15 -4.41 9.43
CA GLY A 130 -22.88 -3.28 10.29
C GLY A 130 -21.47 -3.25 10.89
N THR A 131 -20.58 -4.15 10.47
CA THR A 131 -19.23 -4.29 11.03
C THR A 131 -18.22 -3.50 10.21
N PHE A 132 -17.31 -2.79 10.87
CA PHE A 132 -16.29 -1.98 10.20
C PHE A 132 -14.98 -1.99 10.98
N ASP A 133 -13.91 -1.71 10.25
CA ASP A 133 -12.54 -1.65 10.76
C ASP A 133 -12.23 -0.22 11.24
N ILE A 134 -11.46 -0.04 12.31
CA ILE A 134 -11.00 1.27 12.75
C ILE A 134 -9.52 1.41 12.40
N LYS A 135 -9.14 2.52 11.79
CA LYS A 135 -7.74 2.80 11.45
C LYS A 135 -7.37 4.21 11.82
N THR A 136 -6.39 4.33 12.71
CA THR A 136 -5.81 5.63 13.05
C THR A 136 -4.55 5.89 12.24
N ARG A 137 -4.40 7.11 11.73
CA ARG A 137 -3.26 7.50 10.91
C ARG A 137 -2.68 8.82 11.39
N ALA A 138 -1.38 8.83 11.66
CA ALA A 138 -0.67 10.06 11.96
C ALA A 138 -0.60 10.95 10.69
N VAL A 139 -0.68 12.27 10.88
CA VAL A 139 -0.55 13.24 9.79
C VAL A 139 0.82 13.16 9.10
N CYS A 140 0.90 13.68 7.88
CA CYS A 140 2.10 13.60 7.03
C CYS A 140 3.36 14.13 7.72
N ALA A 141 3.24 15.18 8.53
CA ALA A 141 4.33 15.79 9.28
C ALA A 141 5.00 14.85 10.31
N ILE A 142 4.31 13.77 10.71
CA ILE A 142 4.86 12.74 11.59
C ILE A 142 5.37 11.57 10.76
N ARG A 143 4.59 11.13 9.77
CA ARG A 143 4.92 9.98 8.93
C ARG A 143 6.22 10.16 8.13
N PHE A 144 6.46 11.38 7.63
CA PHE A 144 7.62 11.69 6.79
C PHE A 144 8.82 12.21 7.57
N ASP A 145 8.68 12.42 8.88
CA ASP A 145 9.72 12.98 9.72
C ASP A 145 9.77 12.29 11.09
N LEU A 146 9.54 10.97 11.09
CA LEU A 146 9.34 10.20 12.33
C LEU A 146 10.52 10.37 13.29
N ALA A 147 11.75 10.27 12.76
CA ALA A 147 12.99 10.43 13.52
C ALA A 147 13.11 11.79 14.22
N HIS A 148 12.58 12.87 13.62
CA HIS A 148 12.49 14.18 14.26
C HIS A 148 11.35 14.21 15.28
N THR A 149 10.16 13.73 14.89
CA THR A 149 8.95 13.83 15.72
C THR A 149 8.95 12.98 16.98
N ASP A 150 9.76 11.92 17.04
CA ASP A 150 9.99 11.15 18.27
C ASP A 150 10.61 12.03 19.38
N TYR A 151 11.36 13.08 19.03
CA TYR A 151 11.97 14.02 19.98
C TYR A 151 11.26 15.37 20.02
N TYR A 152 10.79 15.85 18.87
CA TYR A 152 10.20 17.17 18.72
C TYR A 152 8.75 17.08 18.26
N PRO A 153 7.78 17.21 19.18
CA PRO A 153 6.38 17.06 18.83
C PRO A 153 5.93 18.12 17.82
N THR A 154 5.50 17.67 16.65
CA THR A 154 4.90 18.56 15.65
C THR A 154 3.62 19.21 16.18
N ASN A 155 3.29 20.39 15.64
CA ASN A 155 2.04 21.11 15.85
C ASN A 155 1.25 21.22 14.55
N TYR A 156 1.61 20.42 13.53
CA TYR A 156 0.83 20.33 12.30
C TYR A 156 -0.63 19.99 12.62
N GLU A 157 -1.55 20.72 11.98
CA GLU A 157 -3.00 20.57 12.14
C GLU A 157 -3.68 20.42 10.79
N ILE A 158 -4.86 19.82 10.78
CA ILE A 158 -5.77 19.87 9.63
C ILE A 158 -6.73 21.04 9.89
N VAL A 159 -6.63 22.10 9.09
CA VAL A 159 -7.42 23.33 9.27
C VAL A 159 -8.41 23.58 8.12
N ARG A 160 -8.35 22.76 7.07
CA ARG A 160 -9.16 22.89 5.85
C ARG A 160 -9.49 21.52 5.27
N THR A 161 -10.56 21.44 4.50
CA THR A 161 -10.92 20.20 3.79
C THR A 161 -9.97 19.95 2.63
N HIS A 162 -9.71 20.98 1.80
CA HIS A 162 -8.95 20.85 0.56
C HIS A 162 -7.57 21.52 0.61
N GLY A 163 -6.63 21.05 -0.22
CA GLY A 163 -5.31 21.65 -0.43
C GLY A 163 -4.14 20.68 -0.22
N LEU A 164 -2.91 21.11 -0.50
CA LEU A 164 -1.73 20.22 -0.47
C LEU A 164 -1.17 19.91 0.92
N PHE A 165 -1.44 20.76 1.91
CA PHE A 165 -0.97 20.63 3.28
C PHE A 165 -2.04 21.15 4.25
N GLU A 166 -1.92 20.81 5.53
CA GLU A 166 -2.88 21.12 6.60
C GLU A 166 -4.34 20.84 6.20
N SER A 167 -4.56 19.86 5.34
CA SER A 167 -5.83 19.56 4.73
C SER A 167 -6.21 18.10 4.93
N PHE A 168 -7.51 17.86 5.02
CA PHE A 168 -8.05 16.51 5.11
C PHE A 168 -7.78 15.72 3.82
N GLU A 169 -7.98 16.37 2.68
CA GLU A 169 -7.74 15.85 1.34
C GLU A 169 -6.31 15.32 1.14
N ARG A 170 -5.28 16.01 1.69
CA ARG A 170 -3.89 15.53 1.62
C ARG A 170 -3.70 14.21 2.32
N GLU A 171 -4.25 14.09 3.52
CA GLU A 171 -4.09 12.89 4.32
C GLU A 171 -4.84 11.70 3.70
N LEU A 172 -6.01 11.96 3.11
CA LEU A 172 -6.78 10.95 2.37
C LEU A 172 -6.07 10.51 1.08
N PHE A 173 -5.51 11.46 0.32
CA PHE A 173 -4.75 11.16 -0.91
C PHE A 173 -3.50 10.33 -0.63
N ASP A 174 -2.72 10.71 0.39
CA ASP A 174 -1.58 9.94 0.85
C ASP A 174 -2.01 8.53 1.30
N ALA A 175 -3.14 8.41 2.02
CA ALA A 175 -3.66 7.11 2.43
C ALA A 175 -4.04 6.25 1.22
N ALA A 176 -4.71 6.82 0.21
CA ALA A 176 -5.09 6.16 -1.04
C ALA A 176 -3.87 5.59 -1.77
N ARG A 177 -2.74 6.31 -1.81
CA ARG A 177 -1.54 5.85 -2.52
C ARG A 177 -0.71 4.81 -1.76
N ILE A 178 -0.80 4.79 -0.42
CA ILE A 178 0.16 4.06 0.44
C ILE A 178 -0.48 2.81 1.07
N VAL A 179 -1.69 2.92 1.62
CA VAL A 179 -2.20 1.90 2.55
C VAL A 179 -3.67 1.54 2.38
N MET A 180 -4.50 2.44 1.86
CA MET A 180 -5.96 2.25 1.85
C MET A 180 -6.40 1.03 1.05
N PHE A 181 -5.64 0.62 0.03
CA PHE A 181 -5.89 -0.64 -0.70
C PHE A 181 -5.77 -1.86 0.22
N LYS A 182 -4.79 -1.85 1.13
CA LYS A 182 -4.63 -2.90 2.14
C LYS A 182 -5.83 -2.91 3.08
N TYR A 183 -6.33 -1.74 3.50
CA TYR A 183 -7.53 -1.66 4.34
C TYR A 183 -8.76 -2.17 3.59
N GLY A 184 -8.95 -1.81 2.32
CA GLY A 184 -10.03 -2.34 1.48
C GLY A 184 -9.97 -3.87 1.35
N LEU A 185 -8.78 -4.46 1.18
CA LEU A 185 -8.60 -5.90 1.21
C LEU A 185 -8.97 -6.52 2.56
N GLN A 186 -8.58 -5.89 3.68
CA GLN A 186 -8.93 -6.36 5.03
C GLN A 186 -10.44 -6.33 5.26
N ALA A 187 -11.10 -5.22 4.91
CA ALA A 187 -12.55 -5.12 4.99
C ALA A 187 -13.24 -6.17 4.11
N ARG A 188 -12.81 -6.34 2.86
CA ARG A 188 -13.39 -7.33 1.95
C ARG A 188 -13.23 -8.76 2.46
N LEU A 189 -12.04 -9.14 2.93
CA LEU A 189 -11.77 -10.47 3.48
C LEU A 189 -12.46 -10.71 4.83
N GLY A 190 -12.63 -9.65 5.63
CA GLY A 190 -13.38 -9.67 6.89
C GLY A 190 -14.88 -9.54 6.75
N ASN A 191 -15.41 -9.38 5.53
CA ASN A 191 -16.80 -9.08 5.25
C ASN A 191 -17.31 -7.88 6.08
N MET A 192 -16.53 -6.80 6.08
CA MET A 192 -16.83 -5.53 6.73
C MET A 192 -17.39 -4.54 5.71
N ASP A 193 -18.23 -3.62 6.17
CA ASP A 193 -18.96 -2.66 5.32
C ASP A 193 -18.10 -1.44 4.93
N GLY A 194 -17.03 -1.17 5.68
CA GLY A 194 -16.13 -0.06 5.41
C GLY A 194 -15.03 0.10 6.45
N ILE A 195 -14.33 1.23 6.37
CA ILE A 195 -13.22 1.60 7.24
C ILE A 195 -13.52 2.95 7.88
N PHE A 196 -13.43 3.05 9.20
CA PHE A 196 -13.41 4.32 9.91
C PHE A 196 -11.96 4.80 10.06
N MET A 197 -11.59 5.86 9.33
CA MET A 197 -10.24 6.41 9.34
C MET A 197 -10.17 7.68 10.18
N ALA A 198 -9.31 7.70 11.20
CA ALA A 198 -9.12 8.85 12.08
C ALA A 198 -7.69 9.39 12.02
N PHE A 199 -7.55 10.69 11.74
CA PHE A 199 -6.26 11.36 11.62
C PHE A 199 -5.87 12.05 12.92
N HIS A 200 -4.61 11.95 13.31
CA HIS A 200 -4.10 12.53 14.56
C HIS A 200 -2.69 13.10 14.38
N ASN A 201 -2.31 14.02 15.27
CA ASN A 201 -0.93 14.50 15.40
C ASN A 201 -0.25 14.03 16.69
N ILE A 202 -0.64 12.85 17.18
CA ILE A 202 -0.28 12.26 18.49
C ILE A 202 -0.91 13.01 19.67
N LYS A 203 -0.93 14.34 19.67
CA LYS A 203 -1.51 15.16 20.75
C LYS A 203 -3.05 15.12 20.76
N LYS A 204 -3.66 15.09 19.58
CA LYS A 204 -5.13 15.05 19.43
C LYS A 204 -5.54 14.45 18.08
N PHE A 205 -6.80 14.03 18.01
CA PHE A 205 -7.47 13.80 16.74
C PHE A 205 -7.74 15.13 16.04
N LEU A 206 -7.54 15.13 14.72
CA LEU A 206 -7.68 16.30 13.85
C LEU A 206 -8.87 16.19 12.90
N GLY A 207 -9.34 14.97 12.65
CA GLY A 207 -10.49 14.69 11.81
C GLY A 207 -10.67 13.19 11.64
N PHE A 208 -11.82 12.78 11.14
CA PHE A 208 -12.11 11.39 10.82
C PHE A 208 -13.09 11.32 9.64
N GLN A 209 -13.11 10.17 8.96
CA GLN A 209 -14.08 9.86 7.93
C GLN A 209 -14.37 8.36 7.95
N TYR A 210 -15.65 8.01 7.82
CA TYR A 210 -16.05 6.66 7.47
C TYR A 210 -16.03 6.52 5.95
N LEU A 211 -15.29 5.54 5.44
CA LEU A 211 -15.17 5.21 4.03
C LEU A 211 -15.88 3.87 3.79
N PRO A 212 -17.05 3.86 3.12
CA PRO A 212 -17.69 2.64 2.65
C PRO A 212 -16.75 1.84 1.75
N LEU A 213 -16.86 0.51 1.77
CA LEU A 213 -16.02 -0.35 0.93
C LEU A 213 -16.19 -0.05 -0.57
N SER A 214 -17.38 0.35 -1.01
CA SER A 214 -17.65 0.77 -2.39
C SER A 214 -16.90 2.03 -2.80
N GLU A 215 -16.72 2.99 -1.88
CA GLU A 215 -15.93 4.21 -2.14
C GLU A 215 -14.44 3.85 -2.28
N ILE A 216 -13.94 2.97 -1.41
CA ILE A 216 -12.57 2.44 -1.53
C ILE A 216 -12.40 1.70 -2.87
N ASP A 217 -13.40 0.92 -3.30
CA ASP A 217 -13.35 0.27 -4.61
C ASP A 217 -13.27 1.27 -5.75
N ASN A 218 -14.08 2.33 -5.70
CA ASN A 218 -14.06 3.35 -6.74
C ASN A 218 -12.69 4.05 -6.85
N ILE A 219 -11.93 4.17 -5.75
CA ILE A 219 -10.56 4.72 -5.78
C ILE A 219 -9.59 3.84 -6.61
N TYR A 220 -9.75 2.52 -6.61
CA TYR A 220 -8.78 1.60 -7.25
C TYR A 220 -9.29 0.92 -8.52
N PHE A 221 -10.61 0.85 -8.68
CA PHE A 221 -11.33 0.18 -9.75
C PHE A 221 -12.32 1.12 -10.45
N GLY A 222 -12.31 2.40 -10.12
CA GLY A 222 -13.07 3.43 -10.82
C GLY A 222 -12.44 3.84 -12.14
N ASP A 223 -13.22 4.58 -12.92
CA ASP A 223 -12.77 5.16 -14.17
C ASP A 223 -11.70 6.23 -13.91
N ILE A 224 -10.61 6.17 -14.66
CA ILE A 224 -9.58 7.21 -14.64
C ILE A 224 -10.04 8.20 -15.68
N SER A 225 -10.72 9.27 -15.27
CA SER A 225 -11.12 10.31 -16.22
C SER A 225 -9.87 10.92 -16.89
N ASP A 226 -9.52 10.43 -18.08
CA ASP A 226 -8.47 10.98 -18.96
C ASP A 226 -8.85 12.40 -19.46
N GLU A 227 -10.09 12.83 -19.22
CA GLU A 227 -10.58 14.17 -19.58
C GLU A 227 -9.99 15.30 -18.73
N PHE A 228 -9.38 15.02 -17.58
CA PHE A 228 -8.81 16.09 -16.76
C PHE A 228 -7.42 16.56 -17.26
N THR A 229 -6.71 15.73 -18.02
CA THR A 229 -5.46 16.13 -18.70
C THR A 229 -5.75 17.12 -19.85
N ARG A 230 -6.93 17.05 -20.49
CA ARG A 230 -7.30 17.94 -21.61
C ARG A 230 -7.72 19.35 -21.19
N TYR A 231 -8.16 19.53 -19.94
CA TYR A 231 -8.62 20.83 -19.45
C TYR A 231 -7.48 21.76 -18.99
N GLY A 232 -6.29 21.24 -18.74
CA GLY A 232 -5.12 22.02 -18.29
C GLY A 232 -4.32 22.68 -19.42
N GLU A 233 -4.19 22.01 -20.58
CA GLU A 233 -3.36 22.53 -21.69
C GLU A 233 -4.13 23.40 -22.68
N ASN A 234 -5.45 23.19 -22.85
CA ASN A 234 -6.22 23.91 -23.86
C ASN A 234 -6.93 25.19 -23.37
N VAL A 235 -6.93 25.47 -22.06
CA VAL A 235 -7.55 26.68 -21.51
C VAL A 235 -6.55 27.85 -21.43
N LEU A 236 -5.25 27.59 -21.50
CA LEU A 236 -4.22 28.64 -21.40
C LEU A 236 -3.56 29.02 -22.74
N VAL A 237 -3.99 28.44 -23.87
CA VAL A 237 -3.46 28.79 -25.22
C VAL A 237 -4.53 29.38 -26.15
N LYS A 238 -5.78 29.59 -25.68
CA LYS A 238 -6.85 30.21 -26.48
C LYS A 238 -7.52 31.42 -25.83
N THR A 239 -6.74 32.22 -25.11
CA THR A 239 -7.12 33.60 -24.77
C THR A 239 -6.11 34.57 -25.39
N GLY A 240 -6.41 35.01 -26.60
CA GLY A 240 -5.67 36.07 -27.28
C GLY A 240 -5.59 35.80 -28.79
N SER A 241 -6.38 36.55 -29.56
CA SER A 241 -6.34 36.66 -31.03
C SER A 241 -6.46 35.36 -31.84
N ASP A 242 -7.66 35.09 -32.37
CA ASP A 242 -7.90 34.63 -33.76
C ASP A 242 -9.32 34.07 -33.98
N TYR A 243 -10.32 34.70 -33.33
CA TYR A 243 -11.69 34.69 -33.87
C TYR A 243 -11.78 35.72 -34.98
N ASN A 244 -11.25 35.38 -36.17
CA ASN A 244 -11.71 35.84 -37.49
C ASN A 244 -10.66 35.51 -38.56
N LYS A 245 -10.84 34.39 -39.27
CA LYS A 245 -10.87 34.36 -40.74
C LYS A 245 -10.98 32.93 -41.30
N LYS A 246 -12.05 32.78 -42.08
CA LYS A 246 -12.17 32.06 -43.35
C LYS A 246 -12.10 30.53 -43.35
N GLY A 247 -13.19 29.97 -43.89
CA GLY A 247 -13.31 28.58 -44.26
C GLY A 247 -12.29 28.13 -45.29
N GLY A 248 -12.07 26.82 -45.25
CA GLY A 248 -11.38 26.02 -46.24
C GLY A 248 -11.85 24.60 -46.07
N THR A 249 -12.65 24.13 -47.03
CA THR A 249 -12.94 22.72 -47.25
C THR A 249 -11.64 21.96 -47.46
N ASN A 250 -11.43 20.87 -46.73
CA ASN A 250 -10.75 19.70 -47.29
C ASN A 250 -11.08 18.44 -46.49
N THR A 251 -11.27 17.40 -47.28
CA THR A 251 -11.66 16.05 -46.95
C THR A 251 -10.50 15.24 -46.36
N ASP A 252 -10.88 14.10 -45.78
CA ASP A 252 -10.05 12.92 -45.55
C ASP A 252 -9.04 12.96 -44.41
N ASP A 253 -9.50 12.53 -43.23
CA ASP A 253 -8.67 11.64 -42.41
C ASP A 253 -9.52 10.62 -41.63
N LYS A 254 -9.46 9.37 -42.09
CA LYS A 254 -10.11 8.20 -41.49
C LYS A 254 -9.25 7.66 -40.35
N SER A 255 -9.34 8.27 -39.18
CA SER A 255 -8.89 7.64 -37.93
C SER A 255 -9.56 8.23 -36.69
N ASN A 256 -10.90 8.23 -36.64
CA ASN A 256 -11.61 8.59 -35.43
C ASN A 256 -11.80 7.37 -34.53
N LYS A 257 -10.97 7.33 -33.47
CA LYS A 257 -11.31 6.68 -32.20
C LYS A 257 -12.74 7.09 -31.83
N ALA A 258 -13.58 6.11 -31.51
CA ALA A 258 -14.96 6.31 -31.09
C ALA A 258 -15.02 7.29 -29.91
N GLY A 259 -15.32 8.56 -30.20
CA GLY A 259 -15.71 9.52 -29.19
C GLY A 259 -17.15 9.20 -28.80
N VAL A 260 -17.38 8.91 -27.52
CA VAL A 260 -18.72 8.79 -26.95
C VAL A 260 -19.46 10.08 -27.28
N SER A 261 -20.63 9.99 -27.92
CA SER A 261 -21.38 11.18 -28.28
C SER A 261 -21.80 11.91 -26.99
N ASN A 262 -21.83 13.26 -27.00
CA ASN A 262 -22.27 14.03 -25.83
C ASN A 262 -23.65 13.59 -25.32
N GLN A 263 -24.51 13.11 -26.22
CA GLN A 263 -25.84 12.62 -25.89
C GLN A 263 -25.82 11.28 -25.17
N GLU A 264 -24.91 10.38 -25.54
CA GLU A 264 -24.67 9.10 -24.89
C GLU A 264 -24.03 9.29 -23.52
N PHE A 265 -23.07 10.21 -23.39
CA PHE A 265 -22.51 10.65 -22.11
C PHE A 265 -23.58 11.21 -21.17
N LEU A 266 -24.44 12.12 -21.65
CA LEU A 266 -25.54 12.67 -20.85
C LEU A 266 -26.57 11.60 -20.48
N SER A 267 -26.88 10.66 -21.38
CA SER A 267 -27.78 9.56 -21.09
C SER A 267 -27.24 8.63 -20.00
N ASN A 268 -25.91 8.42 -19.97
CA ASN A 268 -25.25 7.65 -18.92
C ASN A 268 -25.31 8.36 -17.56
N ILE A 269 -25.14 9.69 -17.52
CA ILE A 269 -25.32 10.49 -16.30
C ILE A 269 -26.76 10.40 -15.77
N VAL A 270 -27.75 10.49 -16.65
CA VAL A 270 -29.18 10.44 -16.27
C VAL A 270 -29.56 9.04 -15.78
N ASN A 271 -29.05 7.99 -16.43
CA ASN A 271 -29.31 6.59 -16.08
C ASN A 271 -28.49 6.09 -14.86
N ASP A 272 -27.50 6.86 -14.39
CA ASP A 272 -26.75 6.57 -13.15
C ASP A 272 -27.56 6.88 -11.88
N ILE A 273 -28.69 7.61 -12.00
CA ILE A 273 -29.57 7.95 -10.88
C ILE A 273 -30.72 6.92 -10.82
N GLY A 274 -30.44 5.72 -10.31
CA GLY A 274 -31.50 4.71 -10.31
C GLY A 274 -31.12 3.34 -9.82
N ASN A 275 -30.50 3.24 -8.64
CA ASN A 275 -30.66 2.16 -7.65
C ASN A 275 -29.87 2.57 -6.41
N HIS A 276 -30.41 2.33 -5.21
CA HIS A 276 -29.95 2.91 -3.94
C HIS A 276 -28.44 3.17 -3.83
N PHE A 277 -28.08 4.47 -3.85
CA PHE A 277 -26.79 5.07 -3.47
C PHE A 277 -25.52 4.67 -4.24
N GLN A 278 -25.61 3.97 -5.38
CA GLN A 278 -24.42 3.61 -6.17
C GLN A 278 -24.64 3.85 -7.67
N THR A 279 -23.76 4.62 -8.31
CA THR A 279 -23.72 4.79 -9.78
C THR A 279 -23.35 3.47 -10.46
N LYS A 280 -23.70 3.28 -11.75
CA LYS A 280 -23.29 2.06 -12.48
C LYS A 280 -21.77 1.91 -12.50
N ARG A 281 -21.05 3.03 -12.51
CA ARG A 281 -19.58 3.08 -12.44
C ARG A 281 -19.05 2.55 -11.11
N GLU A 282 -19.61 2.98 -9.99
CA GLU A 282 -19.22 2.45 -8.69
C GLU A 282 -19.59 0.97 -8.56
N ALA A 283 -20.74 0.54 -9.09
CA ALA A 283 -21.13 -0.86 -9.12
C ALA A 283 -20.13 -1.71 -9.92
N LEU A 284 -19.63 -1.17 -11.05
CA LEU A 284 -18.58 -1.77 -11.86
C LEU A 284 -17.28 -1.90 -11.05
N SER A 285 -16.88 -0.85 -10.31
CA SER A 285 -15.69 -0.87 -9.46
C SER A 285 -15.76 -1.99 -8.42
N THR A 286 -16.89 -2.12 -7.72
CA THR A 286 -17.09 -3.22 -6.74
C THR A 286 -17.14 -4.59 -7.42
N TYR A 287 -17.73 -4.71 -8.60
CA TYR A 287 -17.71 -5.96 -9.38
C TYR A 287 -16.27 -6.38 -9.72
N VAL A 288 -15.46 -5.45 -10.23
CA VAL A 288 -14.06 -5.70 -10.61
C VAL A 288 -13.23 -6.05 -9.38
N ALA A 289 -13.38 -5.32 -8.28
CA ALA A 289 -12.69 -5.61 -7.02
C ALA A 289 -12.96 -7.04 -6.52
N ASN A 290 -14.22 -7.47 -6.55
CA ASN A 290 -14.62 -8.82 -6.17
C ASN A 290 -14.05 -9.88 -7.10
N LYS A 291 -14.08 -9.64 -8.41
CA LYS A 291 -13.61 -10.58 -9.41
C LYS A 291 -12.09 -10.74 -9.37
N GLU A 292 -11.35 -9.64 -9.25
CA GLU A 292 -9.90 -9.66 -9.08
C GLU A 292 -9.49 -10.38 -7.78
N LEU A 293 -10.20 -10.15 -6.66
CA LEU A 293 -9.90 -10.86 -5.41
C LEU A 293 -10.11 -12.37 -5.57
N ARG A 294 -11.26 -12.80 -6.13
CA ARG A 294 -11.56 -14.22 -6.34
C ARG A 294 -10.54 -14.88 -7.26
N PHE A 295 -10.18 -14.20 -8.35
CA PHE A 295 -9.13 -14.68 -9.26
C PHE A 295 -7.79 -14.79 -8.54
N SER A 296 -7.38 -13.76 -7.79
CA SER A 296 -6.13 -13.73 -7.03
C SER A 296 -6.04 -14.88 -6.02
N MET A 297 -7.13 -15.16 -5.30
CA MET A 297 -7.20 -16.27 -4.36
C MET A 297 -7.12 -17.63 -5.06
N LYS A 298 -7.76 -17.79 -6.23
CA LYS A 298 -7.69 -19.02 -7.02
C LYS A 298 -6.30 -19.23 -7.64
N LEU A 299 -5.67 -18.16 -8.12
CA LEU A 299 -4.29 -18.19 -8.59
C LEU A 299 -3.34 -18.63 -7.47
N LEU A 300 -3.50 -18.06 -6.28
CA LEU A 300 -2.69 -18.45 -5.11
C LEU A 300 -2.93 -19.90 -4.71
N GLU A 301 -4.18 -20.37 -4.70
CA GLU A 301 -4.52 -21.77 -4.42
C GLU A 301 -3.79 -22.72 -5.38
N ASN A 302 -3.90 -22.45 -6.68
CA ASN A 302 -3.30 -23.32 -7.71
C ASN A 302 -1.76 -23.25 -7.68
N LEU A 303 -1.18 -22.08 -7.39
CA LEU A 303 0.26 -21.95 -7.17
C LEU A 303 0.73 -22.74 -5.95
N MET A 304 -0.02 -22.67 -4.84
CA MET A 304 0.28 -23.42 -3.62
C MET A 304 0.23 -24.93 -3.85
N ASP A 305 -0.77 -25.44 -4.59
CA ASP A 305 -0.86 -26.86 -4.93
C ASP A 305 0.38 -27.34 -5.70
N VAL A 306 0.91 -26.54 -6.63
CA VAL A 306 2.15 -26.84 -7.36
C VAL A 306 3.36 -26.82 -6.44
N ILE A 307 3.48 -25.80 -5.58
CA ILE A 307 4.64 -25.64 -4.70
C ILE A 307 4.67 -26.72 -3.63
N LEU A 308 3.53 -27.05 -3.02
CA LEU A 308 3.45 -28.08 -1.99
C LEU A 308 3.90 -29.45 -2.50
N LYS A 309 3.60 -29.75 -3.77
CA LYS A 309 4.09 -30.96 -4.44
C LYS A 309 5.62 -30.95 -4.58
N ASP A 310 6.20 -29.80 -4.93
CA ASP A 310 7.64 -29.64 -5.13
C ASP A 310 8.42 -29.53 -3.80
N THR A 311 7.81 -29.04 -2.71
CA THR A 311 8.45 -28.98 -1.39
C THR A 311 8.33 -30.28 -0.58
N GLY A 312 7.37 -31.15 -0.89
CA GLY A 312 7.13 -32.37 -0.12
C GLY A 312 6.63 -32.10 1.30
N GLY A 313 5.91 -30.98 1.52
CA GLY A 313 5.26 -30.68 2.80
C GLY A 313 6.16 -30.04 3.88
N VAL A 314 7.45 -29.84 3.61
CA VAL A 314 8.34 -29.12 4.55
C VAL A 314 8.02 -27.62 4.60
N PRO A 315 8.36 -26.89 5.68
CA PRO A 315 8.21 -25.43 5.73
C PRO A 315 8.97 -24.75 4.60
N PHE A 316 8.40 -23.68 4.03
CA PHE A 316 9.04 -22.93 2.95
C PHE A 316 8.66 -21.46 2.96
N ARG A 317 9.50 -20.66 2.30
CA ARG A 317 9.31 -19.24 2.06
C ARG A 317 9.04 -18.97 0.60
N MET A 318 8.12 -18.07 0.31
CA MET A 318 7.79 -17.59 -1.04
C MET A 318 8.03 -16.10 -1.15
N ILE A 319 8.78 -15.65 -2.15
CA ILE A 319 9.05 -14.23 -2.39
C ILE A 319 8.49 -13.82 -3.75
N PHE A 320 7.49 -12.95 -3.74
CA PHE A 320 6.76 -12.48 -4.91
C PHE A 320 7.25 -11.11 -5.38
N LYS A 321 7.49 -10.97 -6.68
CA LYS A 321 7.69 -9.66 -7.32
C LYS A 321 7.13 -9.62 -8.73
N LYS A 322 6.38 -8.56 -9.02
CA LYS A 322 6.04 -8.16 -10.40
C LYS A 322 7.30 -7.58 -11.04
N MET A 323 7.67 -8.11 -12.21
CA MET A 323 8.79 -7.61 -13.01
C MET A 323 8.30 -6.53 -13.98
N LYS A 324 9.13 -5.53 -14.27
CA LYS A 324 8.82 -4.54 -15.31
C LYS A 324 8.97 -5.20 -16.69
N GLY A 325 8.06 -4.92 -17.63
CA GLY A 325 8.28 -5.18 -19.05
C GLY A 325 9.27 -4.15 -19.63
N LYS A 326 9.99 -4.50 -20.72
CA LYS A 326 10.85 -3.53 -21.42
C LYS A 326 10.00 -2.37 -21.98
N LYS A 327 10.46 -1.12 -21.82
CA LYS A 327 10.01 0.00 -22.68
C LYS A 327 10.60 -0.23 -24.08
N ALA A 328 9.81 -0.02 -25.14
CA ALA A 328 10.35 0.17 -26.48
C ALA A 328 11.37 1.32 -26.43
N ALA A 329 12.56 1.13 -27.01
CA ALA A 329 13.61 2.13 -27.02
C ALA A 329 13.08 3.45 -27.61
N GLY A 330 13.17 4.56 -26.87
CA GLY A 330 12.86 5.88 -27.45
C GLY A 330 12.30 6.99 -26.55
N ILE A 331 12.02 6.77 -25.26
CA ILE A 331 11.61 7.88 -24.36
C ILE A 331 12.41 7.83 -23.07
N GLU A 332 13.49 8.61 -23.03
CA GLU A 332 14.19 8.99 -21.81
C GLU A 332 13.28 9.91 -21.00
N SER A 333 12.83 9.43 -19.84
CA SER A 333 12.38 10.30 -18.76
C SER A 333 13.40 10.15 -17.63
N ARG A 334 14.17 11.21 -17.39
CA ARG A 334 14.96 11.36 -16.17
C ARG A 334 14.00 11.45 -15.00
N GLU A 335 14.10 10.52 -14.05
CA GLU A 335 14.05 10.75 -12.59
C GLU A 335 13.82 9.42 -11.84
N ASP A 336 14.71 9.16 -10.88
CA ASP A 336 14.66 8.21 -9.77
C ASP A 336 14.74 6.69 -10.05
N GLU A 337 15.89 6.22 -10.55
CA GLU A 337 16.31 4.82 -10.41
C GLU A 337 17.69 4.73 -9.72
N ILE A 338 17.70 4.39 -8.43
CA ILE A 338 18.92 3.91 -7.70
C ILE A 338 19.19 2.42 -8.02
N PHE A 339 18.31 1.76 -8.78
CA PHE A 339 18.46 0.34 -9.13
C PHE A 339 18.27 0.15 -10.63
N ASP A 340 19.39 0.07 -11.34
CA ASP A 340 19.48 -0.30 -12.75
C ASP A 340 18.78 -1.66 -12.99
N ASP A 341 17.72 -1.64 -13.80
CA ASP A 341 16.88 -2.80 -14.12
C ASP A 341 17.25 -3.44 -15.48
N SER A 342 18.49 -3.26 -15.93
CA SER A 342 19.03 -3.86 -17.16
C SER A 342 19.33 -5.36 -16.99
N SER A 343 18.29 -6.19 -17.00
CA SER A 343 18.43 -7.66 -17.10
C SER A 343 18.33 -8.14 -18.56
N PRO A 344 19.16 -9.10 -19.00
CA PRO A 344 19.05 -9.74 -20.32
C PRO A 344 17.82 -10.67 -20.46
N PHE A 345 17.06 -10.93 -19.40
CA PHE A 345 15.91 -11.85 -19.37
C PHE A 345 14.55 -11.25 -19.80
N ASN A 346 14.56 -10.18 -20.59
CA ASN A 346 13.35 -9.48 -21.00
C ASN A 346 13.08 -9.69 -22.49
N GLU A 347 12.47 -10.82 -22.83
CA GLU A 347 11.86 -11.05 -24.14
C GLU A 347 10.33 -11.19 -24.06
N LYS A 348 9.64 -10.36 -24.87
CA LYS A 348 8.33 -10.59 -25.50
C LYS A 348 7.04 -10.73 -24.66
N SER A 349 6.88 -10.03 -23.54
CA SER A 349 5.51 -9.74 -23.05
C SER A 349 5.30 -8.24 -22.83
N SER A 350 4.27 -7.69 -23.47
CA SER A 350 3.77 -6.33 -23.24
C SER A 350 3.12 -6.20 -21.85
N ASP A 351 2.69 -7.33 -21.29
CA ASP A 351 2.03 -7.46 -20.00
C ASP A 351 3.03 -8.06 -19.00
N GLY A 352 3.60 -7.23 -18.12
CA GLY A 352 4.77 -7.61 -17.32
C GLY A 352 4.54 -8.82 -16.41
N ARG A 353 5.44 -9.80 -16.42
CA ARG A 353 5.40 -11.07 -15.66
C ARG A 353 5.49 -10.92 -14.13
N MET A 354 5.02 -11.93 -13.39
CA MET A 354 5.27 -12.08 -11.94
C MET A 354 6.20 -13.26 -11.67
N VAL A 355 7.22 -13.05 -10.84
CA VAL A 355 8.16 -14.09 -10.42
C VAL A 355 7.92 -14.42 -8.95
N VAL A 356 7.95 -15.72 -8.65
CA VAL A 356 7.87 -16.27 -7.30
C VAL A 356 9.08 -17.16 -7.07
N ILE A 357 9.92 -16.77 -6.10
CA ILE A 357 11.06 -17.59 -5.66
C ILE A 357 10.66 -18.37 -4.41
N VAL A 358 11.03 -19.64 -4.34
CA VAL A 358 10.72 -20.55 -3.24
C VAL A 358 12.01 -21.12 -2.65
N ASN A 359 12.10 -21.10 -1.32
CA ASN A 359 13.15 -21.74 -0.54
C ASN A 359 12.50 -22.59 0.55
N THR A 360 12.84 -23.88 0.64
CA THR A 360 12.56 -24.66 1.85
C THR A 360 13.34 -24.10 3.03
N LEU A 361 12.81 -24.27 4.23
CA LEU A 361 13.38 -23.76 5.47
C LEU A 361 13.63 -24.90 6.44
N THR A 362 14.79 -24.91 7.10
CA THR A 362 14.99 -25.75 8.29
C THR A 362 14.21 -25.19 9.48
N PRO A 363 13.92 -26.00 10.53
CA PRO A 363 13.29 -25.50 11.76
C PRO A 363 14.06 -24.33 12.40
N GLU A 364 15.39 -24.36 12.35
CA GLU A 364 16.26 -23.29 12.85
C GLU A 364 16.10 -22.01 12.03
N GLU A 365 16.10 -22.10 10.70
CA GLU A 365 15.92 -20.94 9.81
C GLU A 365 14.53 -20.32 9.95
N LEU A 366 13.49 -21.15 10.08
CA LEU A 366 12.13 -20.70 10.34
C LEU A 366 12.06 -19.93 11.67
N THR A 367 12.69 -20.48 12.71
CA THR A 367 12.78 -19.84 14.03
C THR A 367 13.55 -18.54 13.95
N GLU A 368 14.68 -18.49 13.24
CA GLU A 368 15.51 -17.29 13.11
C GLU A 368 14.78 -16.18 12.32
N LEU A 369 14.04 -16.51 11.26
CA LEU A 369 13.18 -15.56 10.54
C LEU A 369 12.13 -14.94 11.46
N GLN A 370 11.50 -15.73 12.32
CA GLN A 370 10.50 -15.26 13.29
C GLN A 370 11.16 -14.43 14.41
N MET A 371 12.32 -14.86 14.91
CA MET A 371 13.08 -14.17 15.95
C MET A 371 13.61 -12.83 15.48
N LEU A 372 14.06 -12.68 14.24
CA LEU A 372 14.53 -11.39 13.72
C LEU A 372 13.48 -10.28 13.89
N SER A 373 12.20 -10.61 13.69
CA SER A 373 11.10 -9.68 13.94
C SER A 373 11.01 -9.32 15.42
N ASN A 374 10.91 -10.32 16.30
CA ASN A 374 10.73 -10.11 17.73
C ASN A 374 11.93 -9.41 18.39
N GLU A 375 13.16 -9.79 18.02
CA GLU A 375 14.38 -9.12 18.48
C GLU A 375 14.44 -7.67 18.02
N LYS A 376 14.01 -7.39 16.78
CA LYS A 376 13.96 -6.02 16.26
C LYS A 376 12.92 -5.20 17.02
N ILE A 377 11.73 -5.76 17.23
CA ILE A 377 10.64 -5.16 17.99
C ILE A 377 11.04 -4.88 19.45
N GLU A 378 11.52 -5.88 20.18
CA GLU A 378 11.90 -5.72 21.59
C GLU A 378 13.05 -4.73 21.76
N LYS A 379 14.07 -4.82 20.91
CA LYS A 379 15.15 -3.83 20.98
C LYS A 379 14.68 -2.44 20.53
N SER A 380 13.76 -2.31 19.56
CA SER A 380 13.12 -1.03 19.23
C SER A 380 12.37 -0.42 20.42
N LYS A 381 11.66 -1.23 21.22
CA LYS A 381 11.02 -0.76 22.47
C LYS A 381 12.04 -0.28 23.49
N ILE A 382 13.12 -1.02 23.68
CA ILE A 382 14.23 -0.63 24.58
C ILE A 382 14.89 0.66 24.08
N LEU A 383 15.12 0.78 22.76
CA LEU A 383 15.65 1.97 22.10
C LEU A 383 14.74 3.17 22.33
N LEU A 384 13.44 3.04 22.13
CA LEU A 384 12.47 4.12 22.39
C LEU A 384 12.49 4.53 23.86
N LYS A 385 12.53 3.57 24.79
CA LYS A 385 12.62 3.85 26.23
C LYS A 385 13.92 4.57 26.61
N ASN A 386 15.05 4.16 26.03
CA ASN A 386 16.36 4.77 26.27
C ASN A 386 16.53 6.10 25.52
N SER A 387 15.83 6.31 24.40
CA SER A 387 15.83 7.59 23.67
C SER A 387 15.16 8.71 24.45
N GLN A 388 14.30 8.36 25.42
CA GLN A 388 13.73 9.27 26.40
C GLN A 388 14.69 9.58 27.57
N ASP A 389 15.87 8.94 27.63
CA ASP A 389 16.88 9.24 28.64
C ASP A 389 17.57 10.57 28.30
N GLU A 390 17.22 11.64 29.02
CA GLU A 390 17.66 13.03 28.81
C GLU A 390 19.19 13.20 28.75
N LYS A 391 19.97 12.20 29.16
CA LYS A 391 21.44 12.25 29.26
C LYS A 391 22.20 12.00 27.95
N MET A 392 21.57 11.46 26.91
CA MET A 392 22.27 11.09 25.67
C MET A 392 22.11 12.19 24.59
N SER A 393 23.20 12.74 24.07
CA SER A 393 23.16 13.77 23.01
C SER A 393 22.58 13.23 21.70
N THR A 394 21.94 14.09 20.90
CA THR A 394 21.31 13.73 19.61
C THR A 394 22.24 12.94 18.70
N THR A 395 23.49 13.37 18.54
CA THR A 395 24.52 12.67 17.75
C THR A 395 24.85 11.29 18.30
N ALA A 396 24.95 11.13 19.63
CA ALA A 396 25.18 9.83 20.25
C ALA A 396 23.99 8.88 20.01
N ARG A 397 22.76 9.42 20.03
CA ARG A 397 21.55 8.64 19.72
C ARG A 397 21.56 8.16 18.27
N ILE A 398 21.80 9.05 17.31
CA ILE A 398 21.83 8.70 15.88
C ILE A 398 22.87 7.61 15.62
N LYS A 399 24.10 7.76 16.13
CA LYS A 399 25.15 6.73 16.01
C LYS A 399 24.70 5.39 16.59
N PHE A 400 23.99 5.40 17.72
CA PHE A 400 23.43 4.20 18.34
C PHE A 400 22.36 3.54 17.45
N PHE A 401 21.39 4.31 16.94
CA PHE A 401 20.34 3.82 16.02
C PHE A 401 20.94 3.30 14.69
N SER A 402 21.90 3.99 14.11
CA SER A 402 22.57 3.58 12.86
C SER A 402 23.39 2.31 13.04
N LYS A 403 24.15 2.19 14.14
CA LYS A 403 24.88 0.95 14.49
C LYS A 403 23.91 -0.21 14.63
N TYR A 404 22.82 0.00 15.36
CA TYR A 404 21.79 -1.00 15.57
C TYR A 404 21.15 -1.47 14.26
N ALA A 405 20.75 -0.53 13.40
CA ALA A 405 20.17 -0.85 12.10
C ALA A 405 21.17 -1.61 11.21
N SER A 406 22.45 -1.27 11.28
CA SER A 406 23.54 -1.98 10.58
C SER A 406 23.71 -3.42 11.08
N GLU A 407 23.66 -3.67 12.39
CA GLU A 407 23.72 -5.02 12.96
C GLU A 407 22.56 -5.90 12.47
N PHE A 408 21.33 -5.38 12.48
CA PHE A 408 20.16 -6.11 11.98
C PHE A 408 20.21 -6.34 10.47
N LYS A 409 20.67 -5.35 9.70
CA LYS A 409 20.93 -5.48 8.26
C LYS A 409 21.92 -6.63 8.00
N GLY A 410 23.01 -6.68 8.76
CA GLY A 410 24.01 -7.76 8.69
C GLY A 410 23.44 -9.14 9.01
N LYS A 411 22.67 -9.26 10.10
CA LYS A 411 21.98 -10.52 10.46
C LYS A 411 21.02 -10.98 9.35
N PHE A 412 20.20 -10.07 8.83
CA PHE A 412 19.25 -10.36 7.76
C PHE A 412 19.95 -10.92 6.51
N PHE A 413 20.99 -10.26 6.01
CA PHE A 413 21.71 -10.74 4.82
C PHE A 413 22.44 -12.06 5.07
N ARG A 414 23.02 -12.25 6.26
CA ARG A 414 23.68 -13.51 6.63
C ARG A 414 22.70 -14.69 6.64
N LEU A 415 21.54 -14.52 7.27
CA LEU A 415 20.48 -15.53 7.29
C LEU A 415 20.00 -15.87 5.89
N ASN A 416 19.73 -14.87 5.05
CA ASN A 416 19.29 -15.12 3.67
C ASN A 416 20.35 -15.85 2.82
N LYS A 417 21.64 -15.59 3.06
CA LYS A 417 22.73 -16.34 2.42
C LYS A 417 22.78 -17.80 2.87
N GLN A 418 22.50 -18.05 4.15
CA GLN A 418 22.40 -19.40 4.71
C GLN A 418 21.19 -20.16 4.13
N ILE A 419 20.00 -19.54 4.15
CA ILE A 419 18.78 -20.10 3.55
C ILE A 419 19.02 -20.47 2.08
N LEU A 420 19.63 -19.58 1.30
CA LEU A 420 19.96 -19.87 -0.10
C LEU A 420 20.88 -21.08 -0.23
N LYS A 421 21.95 -21.15 0.57
CA LYS A 421 22.90 -22.27 0.53
C LYS A 421 22.20 -23.59 0.89
N ASN A 422 21.45 -23.62 1.98
CA ASN A 422 20.82 -24.84 2.49
C ASN A 422 19.70 -25.35 1.58
N SER A 423 18.81 -24.45 1.15
CA SER A 423 17.73 -24.78 0.20
C SER A 423 18.26 -25.25 -1.17
N LYS A 424 19.43 -24.77 -1.60
CA LYS A 424 20.08 -25.31 -2.81
C LYS A 424 20.61 -26.73 -2.58
N SER A 425 21.30 -26.96 -1.45
CA SER A 425 21.90 -28.26 -1.15
C SER A 425 20.88 -29.37 -0.93
N ASN A 426 19.65 -29.06 -0.48
CA ASN A 426 18.59 -30.04 -0.25
C ASN A 426 17.57 -30.14 -1.40
N GLY A 427 17.81 -29.47 -2.54
CA GLY A 427 16.91 -29.46 -3.70
C GLY A 427 15.62 -28.63 -3.52
N GLY A 428 15.50 -27.89 -2.42
CA GLY A 428 14.35 -27.05 -2.08
C GLY A 428 14.46 -25.59 -2.53
N PHE A 429 15.26 -25.30 -3.56
CA PHE A 429 15.38 -23.97 -4.16
C PHE A 429 14.89 -23.97 -5.61
N PHE A 430 13.77 -23.30 -5.86
CA PHE A 430 13.16 -23.23 -7.19
C PHE A 430 12.31 -21.96 -7.33
N GLY A 431 11.78 -21.72 -8.52
CA GLY A 431 10.91 -20.57 -8.74
C GLY A 431 9.99 -20.75 -9.94
N TYR A 432 8.97 -19.90 -9.99
CA TYR A 432 7.96 -19.89 -11.03
C TYR A 432 7.78 -18.50 -11.60
N GLU A 433 7.48 -18.47 -12.90
CA GLU A 433 7.00 -17.32 -13.61
C GLU A 433 5.50 -17.47 -13.87
N ILE A 434 4.76 -16.41 -13.57
CA ILE A 434 3.33 -16.31 -13.80
C ILE A 434 3.10 -15.24 -14.87
N ASN A 435 2.36 -15.63 -15.90
CA ASN A 435 1.91 -14.76 -16.98
C ASN A 435 0.37 -14.69 -16.97
N ILE A 436 -0.20 -13.54 -17.32
CA ILE A 436 -1.65 -13.33 -17.39
C ILE A 436 -2.05 -12.72 -18.72
N GLN A 437 -3.29 -12.99 -19.16
CA GLN A 437 -3.92 -12.30 -20.29
C GLN A 437 -5.40 -12.09 -19.99
N HIS A 438 -5.86 -10.85 -20.16
CA HIS A 438 -7.28 -10.52 -20.08
C HIS A 438 -7.96 -10.77 -21.42
N PHE A 439 -9.18 -11.33 -21.39
CA PHE A 439 -10.03 -11.53 -22.55
C PHE A 439 -11.38 -10.84 -22.31
N PHE A 440 -11.80 -10.00 -23.24
CA PHE A 440 -13.12 -9.38 -23.26
C PHE A 440 -13.87 -9.89 -24.49
N ASN A 441 -15.03 -10.52 -24.28
CA ASN A 441 -15.81 -11.16 -25.34
C ASN A 441 -14.94 -12.08 -26.22
N ASP A 442 -14.19 -12.97 -25.56
CA ASP A 442 -13.27 -13.95 -26.16
C ASP A 442 -12.09 -13.34 -26.96
N LYS A 443 -11.90 -12.01 -26.92
CA LYS A 443 -10.76 -11.32 -27.57
C LYS A 443 -9.72 -10.90 -26.54
N PRO A 444 -8.42 -11.14 -26.78
CA PRO A 444 -7.37 -10.71 -25.88
C PRO A 444 -7.32 -9.17 -25.81
N SER A 445 -7.23 -8.64 -24.60
CA SER A 445 -7.05 -7.21 -24.32
C SER A 445 -5.62 -6.80 -24.62
N SER A 446 -5.44 -5.72 -25.39
CA SER A 446 -4.15 -5.04 -25.54
C SER A 446 -4.04 -3.77 -24.69
N ASP A 447 -5.06 -3.49 -23.87
CA ASP A 447 -5.12 -2.28 -23.07
C ASP A 447 -4.06 -2.28 -21.97
N LYS A 448 -3.41 -1.13 -21.79
CA LYS A 448 -2.43 -0.92 -20.71
C LYS A 448 -3.03 -1.15 -19.32
N TYR A 449 -4.31 -0.80 -19.15
CA TYR A 449 -5.08 -0.97 -17.91
C TYR A 449 -6.37 -1.73 -18.23
N PRO A 450 -6.33 -3.08 -18.31
CA PRO A 450 -7.49 -3.86 -18.71
C PRO A 450 -8.68 -3.62 -17.77
N MET A 451 -9.82 -3.20 -18.32
CA MET A 451 -11.04 -2.92 -17.57
C MET A 451 -12.27 -3.32 -18.40
N PRO A 452 -13.22 -4.09 -17.86
CA PRO A 452 -14.45 -4.39 -18.58
C PRO A 452 -15.33 -3.14 -18.79
N SER A 453 -16.12 -3.13 -19.86
CA SER A 453 -17.20 -2.15 -20.05
C SER A 453 -18.26 -2.28 -18.95
N VAL A 454 -19.02 -1.19 -18.71
CA VAL A 454 -20.19 -1.17 -17.82
C VAL A 454 -21.24 -2.21 -18.26
N ASP A 455 -21.28 -2.55 -19.55
CA ASP A 455 -22.16 -3.57 -20.12
C ASP A 455 -22.07 -4.93 -19.40
N ILE A 456 -20.94 -5.24 -18.75
CA ILE A 456 -20.77 -6.47 -17.96
C ILE A 456 -21.79 -6.61 -16.81
N LEU A 457 -22.39 -5.51 -16.37
CA LEU A 457 -23.40 -5.51 -15.32
C LEU A 457 -24.80 -5.86 -15.84
N GLU A 458 -25.06 -5.69 -17.14
CA GLU A 458 -26.40 -5.74 -17.74
C GLU A 458 -26.51 -6.82 -18.82
N ASP A 459 -25.53 -6.89 -19.72
CA ASP A 459 -25.49 -7.85 -20.82
C ASP A 459 -24.89 -9.18 -20.37
N LYS A 460 -25.75 -10.20 -20.24
CA LYS A 460 -25.35 -11.58 -19.93
C LYS A 460 -24.41 -12.20 -20.97
N LYS A 461 -24.33 -11.64 -22.18
CA LYS A 461 -23.40 -12.09 -23.23
C LYS A 461 -22.01 -11.48 -23.07
N TYR A 462 -21.88 -10.34 -22.39
CA TYR A 462 -20.58 -9.74 -22.15
C TYR A 462 -19.75 -10.64 -21.22
N LYS A 463 -18.56 -11.02 -21.67
CA LYS A 463 -17.65 -11.88 -20.92
C LYS A 463 -16.34 -11.17 -20.64
N TRP A 464 -15.87 -11.34 -19.41
CA TRP A 464 -14.50 -11.00 -19.03
C TRP A 464 -13.85 -12.22 -18.41
N ASP A 465 -12.83 -12.74 -19.07
CA ASP A 465 -12.04 -13.88 -18.60
C ASP A 465 -10.59 -13.45 -18.40
N ILE A 466 -9.93 -14.07 -17.42
CA ILE A 466 -8.51 -13.87 -17.16
C ILE A 466 -7.87 -15.25 -17.24
N LYS A 467 -6.97 -15.44 -18.21
CA LYS A 467 -6.18 -16.66 -18.33
C LYS A 467 -4.80 -16.43 -17.76
N TYR A 468 -4.19 -17.48 -17.22
CA TYR A 468 -2.83 -17.41 -16.69
C TYR A 468 -2.07 -18.71 -16.93
N SER A 469 -0.75 -18.64 -16.92
CA SER A 469 0.15 -19.79 -16.92
C SER A 469 1.13 -19.70 -15.76
N VAL A 470 1.55 -20.84 -15.23
CA VAL A 470 2.59 -20.94 -14.20
C VAL A 470 3.69 -21.84 -14.76
N ASN A 471 4.84 -21.25 -15.05
CA ASN A 471 5.98 -21.91 -15.68
C ASN A 471 7.13 -22.00 -14.69
N LYS A 472 7.75 -23.17 -14.53
CA LYS A 472 8.93 -23.32 -13.68
C LYS A 472 10.14 -22.65 -14.35
N ILE A 473 10.96 -21.96 -13.57
CA ILE A 473 12.21 -21.36 -14.05
C ILE A 473 13.28 -22.47 -13.97
N ASN A 474 13.88 -22.81 -15.12
CA ASN A 474 14.79 -23.95 -15.23
C ASN A 474 16.25 -23.58 -14.93
N GLU A 475 16.66 -22.35 -15.22
CA GLU A 475 18.03 -21.90 -15.07
C GLU A 475 18.34 -21.49 -13.62
N GLU A 476 19.20 -22.27 -12.96
CA GLU A 476 19.56 -22.04 -11.56
C GLU A 476 20.28 -20.69 -11.36
N ALA A 477 21.09 -20.27 -12.32
CA ALA A 477 21.80 -18.99 -12.29
C ALA A 477 20.82 -17.81 -12.17
N ASP A 478 19.69 -17.87 -12.89
CA ASP A 478 18.67 -16.83 -12.87
C ASP A 478 17.93 -16.80 -11.54
N LEU A 479 17.62 -17.97 -10.99
CA LEU A 479 16.99 -18.09 -9.67
C LEU A 479 17.87 -17.45 -8.60
N VAL A 480 19.17 -17.74 -8.60
CA VAL A 480 20.12 -17.15 -7.66
C VAL A 480 20.20 -15.63 -7.83
N TYR A 481 20.26 -15.14 -9.06
CA TYR A 481 20.26 -13.70 -9.35
C TYR A 481 18.98 -13.02 -8.83
N LEU A 482 17.81 -13.57 -9.17
CA LEU A 482 16.50 -13.04 -8.77
C LEU A 482 16.33 -13.07 -7.26
N PHE A 483 16.72 -14.15 -6.60
CA PHE A 483 16.69 -14.25 -5.14
C PHE A 483 17.53 -13.15 -4.49
N ASN A 484 18.79 -13.00 -4.90
CA ASN A 484 19.68 -11.98 -4.35
C ASN A 484 19.12 -10.57 -4.61
N LYS A 485 18.58 -10.31 -5.80
CA LYS A 485 17.91 -9.04 -6.14
C LYS A 485 16.69 -8.79 -5.26
N PHE A 486 15.88 -9.81 -4.97
CA PHE A 486 14.68 -9.65 -4.14
C PHE A 486 15.03 -9.42 -2.68
N VAL A 487 15.94 -10.22 -2.12
CA VAL A 487 16.44 -10.04 -0.75
C VAL A 487 17.10 -8.68 -0.57
N SER A 488 17.91 -8.25 -1.55
CA SER A 488 18.50 -6.91 -1.59
C SER A 488 17.42 -5.82 -1.54
N ASN A 489 16.42 -5.87 -2.42
CA ASN A 489 15.32 -4.90 -2.43
C ASN A 489 14.56 -4.85 -1.10
N ILE A 490 14.28 -6.00 -0.48
CA ILE A 490 13.64 -6.08 0.84
C ILE A 490 14.53 -5.43 1.90
N GLY A 491 15.81 -5.82 1.97
CA GLY A 491 16.77 -5.30 2.94
C GLY A 491 16.96 -3.79 2.82
N TYR A 492 17.31 -3.29 1.63
CA TYR A 492 17.52 -1.86 1.43
C TYR A 492 16.26 -1.04 1.70
N SER A 493 15.06 -1.53 1.34
CA SER A 493 13.83 -0.82 1.67
C SER A 493 13.55 -0.78 3.17
N ALA A 494 13.86 -1.84 3.90
CA ALA A 494 13.58 -1.95 5.33
C ALA A 494 14.59 -1.20 6.22
N PHE A 495 15.81 -0.99 5.72
CA PHE A 495 16.91 -0.39 6.47
C PHE A 495 17.33 0.99 5.92
N ARG A 496 16.51 1.67 5.10
CA ARG A 496 16.83 2.99 4.50
C ARG A 496 17.26 4.04 5.53
N SER A 497 16.76 3.98 6.76
CA SER A 497 17.11 4.92 7.83
C SER A 497 18.52 4.70 8.42
N SER A 498 19.23 3.62 8.07
CA SER A 498 20.60 3.39 8.55
C SER A 498 21.66 4.23 7.83
N GLU A 499 21.27 4.96 6.78
CA GLU A 499 22.18 5.70 5.88
C GLU A 499 22.02 7.23 5.99
N SER A 500 21.07 7.74 6.78
CA SER A 500 20.91 9.19 6.98
C SER A 500 21.73 9.67 8.17
N ASP A 501 22.82 10.40 7.90
CA ASP A 501 23.51 11.28 8.84
C ASP A 501 22.64 12.50 9.16
N ALA A 502 21.48 12.29 9.77
CA ALA A 502 20.59 13.38 10.14
C ALA A 502 21.17 14.12 11.36
N ASN A 503 22.02 15.12 11.15
CA ASN A 503 22.31 16.12 12.18
C ASN A 503 21.02 16.88 12.49
N VAL A 504 20.36 16.54 13.60
CA VAL A 504 19.12 17.19 14.03
C VAL A 504 19.44 18.23 15.09
N ASP A 505 19.29 19.50 14.73
CA ASP A 505 19.10 20.61 15.67
C ASP A 505 18.24 21.68 14.98
N VAL A 506 16.93 21.72 15.24
CA VAL A 506 16.10 22.85 14.75
C VAL A 506 14.91 23.12 15.66
N TYR A 507 15.14 23.82 16.77
CA TYR A 507 14.21 24.85 17.27
C TYR A 507 15.01 25.92 18.01
N THR A 508 14.77 27.19 17.70
CA THR A 508 15.07 28.31 18.59
C THR A 508 13.75 28.80 19.19
N ASP A 509 13.76 29.23 20.45
CA ASP A 509 12.57 29.58 21.27
C ASP A 509 11.70 30.70 20.67
N ASP A 510 12.18 31.36 19.63
CA ASP A 510 11.63 32.50 18.91
C ASP A 510 10.79 32.14 17.67
N GLY A 511 10.68 30.85 17.30
CA GLY A 511 9.68 30.36 16.33
C GLY A 511 9.96 30.67 14.86
N TYR A 512 11.20 31.00 14.50
CA TYR A 512 11.68 30.99 13.12
C TYR A 512 12.07 29.56 12.70
N VAL A 513 11.57 29.11 11.55
CA VAL A 513 11.97 27.81 10.99
C VAL A 513 13.20 28.06 10.13
N GLN A 514 14.35 27.61 10.58
CA GLN A 514 15.54 27.53 9.73
C GLN A 514 15.39 26.34 8.79
N ILE A 515 15.87 26.49 7.55
CA ILE A 515 15.94 25.37 6.61
C ILE A 515 17.00 24.42 7.16
N ASP A 516 16.61 23.16 7.40
CA ASP A 516 17.55 22.10 7.71
C ASP A 516 18.09 21.55 6.39
N GLU A 517 19.36 21.84 6.10
CA GLU A 517 20.03 21.37 4.88
C GLU A 517 20.14 19.83 4.82
N ASN A 518 20.02 19.15 5.97
CA ASN A 518 20.04 17.69 6.06
C ASN A 518 18.64 17.07 5.97
N ALA A 519 17.58 17.90 5.98
CA ALA A 519 16.21 17.44 5.82
C ALA A 519 15.75 17.55 4.36
N SER A 520 14.94 16.58 3.93
CA SER A 520 14.26 16.67 2.62
C SER A 520 13.36 17.91 2.55
N GLU A 521 13.09 18.36 1.32
CA GLU A 521 12.17 19.47 1.07
C GLU A 521 10.81 19.26 1.77
N LEU A 522 10.25 18.05 1.68
CA LEU A 522 8.99 17.71 2.32
C LEU A 522 9.04 17.81 3.85
N GLN A 523 10.14 17.38 4.48
CA GLN A 523 10.35 17.51 5.92
C GLN A 523 10.41 18.99 6.31
N ASN A 524 11.23 19.79 5.62
CA ASN A 524 11.33 21.24 5.83
C ASN A 524 9.97 21.94 5.69
N ILE A 525 9.20 21.62 4.65
CA ILE A 525 7.86 22.17 4.45
C ILE A 525 6.93 21.81 5.62
N THR A 526 6.88 20.54 6.03
CA THR A 526 5.99 20.11 7.13
C THR A 526 6.38 20.71 8.49
N ARG A 527 7.69 20.90 8.75
CA ARG A 527 8.20 21.65 9.90
C ARG A 527 7.77 23.13 9.85
N ALA A 528 7.83 23.76 8.68
CA ALA A 528 7.35 25.13 8.50
C ALA A 528 5.85 25.28 8.81
N TYR A 529 5.02 24.34 8.35
CA TYR A 529 3.60 24.30 8.69
C TYR A 529 3.35 24.09 10.18
N SER A 530 4.15 23.25 10.85
CA SER A 530 4.10 23.07 12.30
C SER A 530 4.36 24.38 13.06
N ALA A 531 5.41 25.13 12.70
CA ALA A 531 5.70 26.42 13.31
C ALA A 531 4.62 27.47 12.99
N ARG A 532 4.10 27.47 11.76
CA ARG A 532 2.95 28.31 11.39
C ARG A 532 1.75 28.06 12.28
N ALA A 533 1.46 26.80 12.61
CA ALA A 533 0.37 26.45 13.51
C ALA A 533 0.59 26.97 14.93
N LEU A 534 1.82 26.90 15.47
CA LEU A 534 2.17 27.52 16.75
C LEU A 534 1.94 29.03 16.75
N LYS A 535 2.40 29.73 15.71
CA LYS A 535 2.21 31.17 15.55
C LYS A 535 0.72 31.54 15.48
N ARG A 536 -0.11 30.75 14.79
CA ARG A 536 -1.57 30.96 14.79
C ARG A 536 -2.16 30.81 16.19
N LYS A 537 -1.69 29.83 16.97
CA LYS A 537 -2.16 29.60 18.34
C LYS A 537 -1.80 30.77 19.27
N SER A 538 -0.57 31.29 19.20
CA SER A 538 -0.14 32.43 20.03
C SER A 538 -0.90 33.71 19.71
N LEU A 539 -1.27 33.93 18.44
CA LEU A 539 -2.10 35.06 18.03
C LEU A 539 -3.55 34.96 18.53
N LYS A 540 -4.11 33.76 18.67
CA LYS A 540 -5.46 33.55 19.20
C LYS A 540 -5.58 33.81 20.70
N VAL A 541 -4.50 33.65 21.47
CA VAL A 541 -4.49 33.88 22.93
C VAL A 541 -4.33 35.37 23.27
N LYS A 542 -3.83 36.18 22.32
CA LYS A 542 -3.69 37.64 22.47
C LYS A 542 -4.94 38.44 22.07
N LYS A 543 -5.96 37.77 21.53
CA LYS A 543 -7.30 38.31 21.29
C LYS A 543 -8.23 37.77 22.37
#